data_AF-A0A0F4JPR6-F1
#
_entry.id   AF-A0A0F4JPR6-F1
#
_cell.length_a   1.000
_cell.length_b   1.000
_cell.length_c   1.000
_cell.angle_alpha   90.00
_cell.angle_beta   90.00
_cell.angle_gamma   90.00
#
_symmetry.space_group_name_H-M   'P 1'
#
loop_
_entity.id
_entity.type
_entity.pdbx_description
1 polymer ?
#
loop_
_entity_poly.entity_id
_entity_poly.type
_entity_poly.pdbx_seq_one_letter_code
_entity_poly.pdbx_strand_id
1 'polypeptide(L)'
;MNPNLTRRQLGLAALRTAAALGLTRIGLTTATAAVAALRLGQAGVRTVVLEMGRLWDTPGPDGKVFPSTSAPDQRSMWYRTRTEAPLATFLWLDVVNRDISPYPGVLDRVN
;
A
#
# COMPACT_ATOMS: atom_id res chain seq x y z
N MET A 1 7.24 -23.70 12.19
CA MET A 1 7.50 -22.39 11.55
C MET A 1 8.29 -21.54 12.53
N ASN A 2 9.46 -21.03 12.15
CA ASN A 2 10.37 -20.35 13.07
C ASN A 2 10.05 -18.83 13.11
N PRO A 3 9.63 -18.25 14.24
CA PRO A 3 9.08 -16.88 14.32
C PRO A 3 10.11 -15.74 14.22
N ASN A 4 11.39 -16.04 13.94
CA ASN A 4 12.49 -15.07 14.02
C ASN A 4 13.08 -14.66 12.65
N LEU A 5 12.27 -14.61 11.60
CA LEU A 5 12.74 -14.10 10.31
C LEU A 5 12.62 -12.59 10.26
N THR A 6 13.76 -11.92 10.32
CA THR A 6 13.87 -10.47 10.16
C THR A 6 13.37 -10.04 8.77
N ARG A 7 12.87 -8.80 8.64
CA ARG A 7 12.38 -8.24 7.37
C ARG A 7 13.36 -8.40 6.20
N ARG A 8 14.67 -8.40 6.49
CA ARG A 8 15.76 -8.63 5.53
C ARG A 8 15.78 -10.06 4.99
N GLN A 9 15.53 -11.06 5.83
CA GLN A 9 15.50 -12.47 5.42
C GLN A 9 14.27 -12.77 4.56
N LEU A 10 13.12 -12.17 4.88
CA LEU A 10 11.91 -12.26 4.06
C LEU A 10 12.12 -11.64 2.67
N GLY A 11 12.71 -10.43 2.61
CA GLY A 11 13.02 -9.77 1.34
C GLY A 11 14.00 -10.57 0.47
N LEU A 12 15.04 -11.15 1.07
CA LEU A 12 16.02 -11.96 0.34
C LEU A 12 15.44 -13.31 -0.12
N ALA A 13 14.56 -13.92 0.67
CA ALA A 13 13.87 -15.14 0.27
C ALA A 13 12.93 -14.89 -0.92
N ALA A 14 12.20 -13.77 -0.92
CA ALA A 14 11.39 -13.36 -2.06
C ALA A 14 12.24 -13.10 -3.31
N LEU A 15 13.39 -12.43 -3.17
CA LEU A 15 14.31 -12.17 -4.29
C LEU A 15 14.90 -13.46 -4.87
N ARG A 16 15.32 -14.40 -4.01
CA ARG A 16 15.84 -15.71 -4.44
C ARG A 16 14.78 -16.56 -5.12
N THR A 17 13.55 -16.54 -4.61
CA THR A 17 12.41 -17.23 -5.23
C THR A 17 12.10 -16.61 -6.60
N ALA A 18 12.14 -15.28 -6.71
CA ALA A 18 11.93 -14.59 -7.97
C ALA A 18 13.00 -14.97 -9.01
N ALA A 19 14.28 -14.99 -8.60
CA ALA A 19 15.37 -15.45 -9.44
C ALA A 19 15.18 -16.92 -9.89
N ALA A 20 14.76 -17.80 -8.99
CA ALA A 20 14.50 -19.22 -9.30
C ALA A 20 13.33 -19.43 -10.28
N LEU A 21 12.33 -18.53 -10.27
CA LEU A 21 11.21 -18.53 -11.23
C LEU A 21 11.54 -17.84 -12.57
N GLY A 22 12.80 -17.42 -12.75
CA GLY A 22 13.28 -16.79 -13.98
C GLY A 22 12.76 -15.36 -14.17
N LEU A 23 12.51 -14.63 -13.07
CA LEU A 23 12.15 -13.21 -13.15
C LEU A 23 13.39 -12.37 -13.44
N THR A 24 13.42 -11.74 -14.62
CA THR A 24 14.59 -11.00 -15.10
C THR A 24 14.64 -9.58 -14.57
N ARG A 25 13.50 -9.01 -14.12
CA ARG A 25 13.39 -7.63 -13.62
C ARG A 25 12.33 -7.51 -12.51
N ILE A 26 12.64 -6.68 -11.50
CA ILE A 26 11.75 -6.32 -10.37
C ILE A 26 11.66 -4.78 -10.31
N GLY A 27 10.44 -4.24 -10.22
CA GLY A 27 10.19 -2.80 -10.02
C GLY A 27 9.20 -2.54 -8.88
N LEU A 28 9.18 -1.31 -8.35
CA LEU A 28 8.12 -0.80 -7.45
C LEU A 28 6.89 -0.39 -8.30
N THR A 29 5.70 -0.13 -7.77
CA THR A 29 4.64 0.62 -8.48
C THR A 29 4.70 2.09 -8.16
N THR A 30 5.45 2.76 -9.00
CA THR A 30 5.25 4.16 -9.32
C THR A 30 4.69 4.24 -10.74
N ALA A 31 4.13 5.39 -11.12
CA ALA A 31 3.72 5.62 -12.51
C ALA A 31 4.86 5.33 -13.50
N THR A 32 6.10 5.69 -13.14
CA THR A 32 7.30 5.41 -13.95
C THR A 32 7.59 3.92 -14.10
N ALA A 33 7.36 3.13 -13.05
CA ALA A 33 7.56 1.70 -13.11
C ALA A 33 6.45 0.95 -13.84
N ALA A 34 5.22 1.48 -13.86
CA ALA A 34 4.17 0.95 -14.74
C ALA A 34 4.56 1.10 -16.22
N VAL A 35 5.10 2.27 -16.62
CA VAL A 35 5.63 2.48 -17.97
C VAL A 35 6.81 1.55 -18.26
N ALA A 36 7.76 1.42 -17.33
CA ALA A 36 8.89 0.52 -17.50
C ALA A 36 8.46 -0.95 -17.65
N ALA A 37 7.54 -1.42 -16.79
CA ALA A 37 6.99 -2.77 -16.86
C ALA A 37 6.26 -3.04 -18.18
N LEU A 38 5.49 -2.06 -18.67
CA LEU A 38 4.84 -2.15 -19.98
C LEU A 38 5.87 -2.30 -21.12
N ARG A 39 6.91 -1.45 -21.14
CA ARG A 39 7.95 -1.49 -22.18
C ARG A 39 8.78 -2.77 -22.13
N LEU A 40 9.12 -3.23 -20.93
CA LEU A 40 9.80 -4.51 -20.74
C LEU A 40 8.93 -5.69 -21.19
N GLY A 41 7.63 -5.69 -20.86
CA GLY A 41 6.68 -6.70 -21.31
C GLY A 41 6.52 -6.73 -22.84
N GLN A 42 6.40 -5.56 -23.48
CA GLN A 42 6.35 -5.43 -24.95
C GLN A 42 7.63 -5.95 -25.62
N ALA A 43 8.78 -5.81 -24.96
CA ALA A 43 10.06 -6.35 -25.40
C ALA A 43 10.26 -7.85 -25.08
N GLY A 44 9.24 -8.54 -24.56
CA GLY A 44 9.31 -9.96 -24.21
C GLY A 44 10.07 -10.26 -22.91
N VAL A 45 10.36 -9.25 -22.09
CA VAL A 45 11.07 -9.42 -20.82
C VAL A 45 10.05 -9.71 -19.71
N ARG A 46 10.14 -10.92 -19.13
CA ARG A 46 9.34 -11.32 -17.97
C ARG A 46 9.64 -10.42 -16.78
N THR A 47 8.62 -9.68 -16.34
CA THR A 47 8.74 -8.64 -15.32
C THR A 47 7.74 -8.88 -14.20
N VAL A 48 8.20 -8.78 -12.95
CA VAL A 48 7.31 -8.68 -11.78
C VAL A 48 7.40 -7.29 -11.20
N VAL A 49 6.24 -6.71 -10.90
CA VAL A 49 6.15 -5.47 -10.15
C VAL A 49 5.72 -5.81 -8.74
N LEU A 50 6.54 -5.43 -7.76
CA LEU A 50 6.26 -5.66 -6.35
C LEU A 50 5.66 -4.39 -5.77
N GLU A 51 4.54 -4.53 -5.06
CA GLU A 51 4.01 -3.43 -4.27
C GLU A 51 3.92 -3.59 -2.78
N MET A 52 4.34 -2.51 -2.13
CA MET A 52 4.15 -2.35 -0.70
C MET A 52 2.68 -2.08 -0.39
N GLY A 53 2.02 -1.26 -1.22
CA GLY A 53 0.60 -0.93 -1.09
C GLY A 53 -0.34 -2.10 -1.37
N ARG A 54 -1.65 -1.83 -1.30
CA ARG A 54 -2.68 -2.77 -1.73
C ARG A 54 -3.23 -2.41 -3.11
N LEU A 55 -3.75 -3.40 -3.82
CA LEU A 55 -4.64 -3.16 -4.95
C LEU A 55 -5.98 -2.62 -4.41
N TRP A 56 -6.41 -1.48 -4.93
CA TRP A 56 -7.66 -0.79 -4.56
C TRP A 56 -8.76 -1.11 -5.58
N ASP A 57 -9.30 -2.33 -5.51
CA ASP A 57 -10.33 -2.85 -6.41
C ASP A 57 -11.58 -3.37 -5.69
N THR A 58 -11.49 -3.51 -4.36
CA THR A 58 -12.53 -4.13 -3.54
C THR A 58 -13.27 -3.05 -2.74
N PRO A 59 -14.59 -2.92 -2.92
CA PRO A 59 -15.42 -2.04 -2.10
C PRO A 59 -15.39 -2.42 -0.62
N GLY A 60 -15.39 -1.41 0.25
CA GLY A 60 -15.58 -1.59 1.68
C GLY A 60 -17.07 -1.74 2.07
N PRO A 61 -17.36 -1.78 3.39
CA PRO A 61 -18.74 -1.91 3.89
C PRO A 61 -19.69 -0.80 3.43
N ASP A 62 -19.15 0.37 3.06
CA ASP A 62 -19.89 1.51 2.51
C ASP A 62 -20.12 1.43 0.99
N GLY A 63 -19.74 0.32 0.35
CA GLY A 63 -19.86 0.10 -1.09
C GLY A 63 -18.86 0.90 -1.94
N LYS A 64 -17.92 1.62 -1.31
CA LYS A 64 -16.91 2.43 -2.02
C LYS A 64 -15.54 1.80 -1.88
N VAL A 65 -14.67 2.00 -2.87
CA VAL A 65 -13.27 1.58 -2.76
C VAL A 65 -12.51 2.50 -1.80
N PHE A 66 -12.69 3.81 -1.96
CA PHE A 66 -12.03 4.83 -1.16
C PHE A 66 -12.99 5.46 -0.14
N PRO A 67 -12.53 5.75 1.09
CA PRO A 67 -13.33 6.43 2.10
C PRO A 67 -13.50 7.92 1.74
N SER A 68 -14.58 8.53 2.22
CA SER A 68 -14.79 9.98 2.13
C SER A 68 -13.89 10.71 3.14
N THR A 69 -13.43 11.91 2.79
CA THR A 69 -12.75 12.81 3.74
C THR A 69 -13.62 13.21 4.92
N SER A 70 -14.95 13.23 4.76
CA SER A 70 -15.91 13.53 5.83
C SER A 70 -16.29 12.32 6.69
N ALA A 71 -15.90 11.12 6.27
CA ALA A 71 -16.15 9.88 7.00
C ALA A 71 -14.95 8.94 6.82
N PRO A 72 -13.76 9.32 7.31
CA PRO A 72 -12.58 8.50 7.16
C PRO A 72 -12.72 7.23 7.99
N ASP A 73 -12.11 6.16 7.53
CA ASP A 73 -11.91 4.92 8.28
C ASP A 73 -10.47 4.44 8.12
N GLN A 74 -10.17 3.20 8.50
CA GLN A 74 -8.83 2.64 8.40
C GLN A 74 -8.23 2.69 6.98
N ARG A 75 -9.05 2.71 5.92
CA ARG A 75 -8.61 2.85 4.53
C ARG A 75 -7.94 4.20 4.25
N SER A 76 -8.13 5.19 5.12
CA SER A 76 -7.53 6.51 4.96
C SER A 76 -6.06 6.56 5.37
N MET A 77 -5.59 5.70 6.28
CA MET A 77 -4.25 5.85 6.90
C MET A 77 -3.33 4.64 6.75
N TRP A 78 -2.07 4.89 6.43
CA TRP A 78 -1.01 3.88 6.36
C TRP A 78 -0.52 3.48 7.76
N TYR A 79 -1.02 2.34 8.25
CA TYR A 79 -0.66 1.71 9.54
C TYR A 79 -0.69 2.65 10.75
N ARG A 80 -1.68 3.55 10.80
CA ARG A 80 -1.98 4.38 11.98
C ARG A 80 -3.10 3.78 12.82
N THR A 81 -3.21 4.24 14.05
CA THR A 81 -4.25 3.86 15.00
C THR A 81 -5.37 4.90 15.12
N ARG A 82 -5.23 6.06 14.47
CA ARG A 82 -6.22 7.13 14.44
C ARG A 82 -6.23 7.80 13.06
N THR A 83 -7.41 8.17 12.58
CA THR A 83 -7.51 8.98 11.36
C THR A 83 -7.11 10.42 11.65
N GLU A 84 -6.73 11.16 10.62
CA GLU A 84 -6.27 12.55 10.71
C GLU A 84 -6.72 13.28 9.44
N ALA A 85 -7.87 13.96 9.52
CA ALA A 85 -8.39 14.74 8.42
C ALA A 85 -7.51 15.99 8.17
N PRO A 86 -7.25 16.37 6.90
CA PRO A 86 -6.49 17.58 6.57
C PRO A 86 -7.07 18.89 7.14
N LEU A 87 -8.37 18.89 7.45
CA LEU A 87 -9.11 19.99 8.09
C LEU A 87 -9.87 19.44 9.32
N ALA A 88 -9.15 18.73 10.20
CA ALA A 88 -9.74 18.03 11.36
C ALA A 88 -10.42 18.95 12.40
N THR A 89 -10.21 20.27 12.33
CA THR A 89 -10.62 21.19 13.39
C THR A 89 -11.69 22.16 12.89
N PHE A 90 -12.94 21.95 13.31
CA PHE A 90 -13.97 22.99 13.29
C PHE A 90 -14.28 23.35 14.75
N LEU A 91 -14.06 24.62 15.14
CA LEU A 91 -14.28 25.11 16.50
C LEU A 91 -13.62 24.24 17.60
N TRP A 92 -12.38 23.79 17.41
CA TRP A 92 -11.61 22.97 18.37
C TRP A 92 -12.14 21.54 18.62
N LEU A 93 -13.16 21.11 17.88
CA LEU A 93 -13.72 19.77 18.01
C LEU A 93 -13.14 18.82 16.96
N ASP A 94 -12.65 17.67 17.43
CA ASP A 94 -12.16 16.58 16.60
C ASP A 94 -13.32 15.69 16.10
N VAL A 95 -14.17 16.25 15.24
CA VAL A 95 -15.45 15.63 14.86
C VAL A 95 -15.28 14.52 13.83
N VAL A 96 -14.20 14.58 13.04
CA VAL A 96 -14.00 13.69 11.89
C VAL A 96 -13.06 12.54 12.24
N ASN A 97 -12.11 12.75 13.16
CA ASN A 97 -11.15 11.71 13.48
C ASN A 97 -11.70 10.66 14.44
N ARG A 98 -11.31 9.42 14.17
CA ARG A 98 -11.73 8.25 14.93
C ARG A 98 -10.58 7.27 15.07
N ASP A 99 -10.64 6.47 16.13
CA ASP A 99 -9.72 5.38 16.32
C ASP A 99 -9.99 4.28 15.29
N ILE A 100 -8.92 3.71 14.76
CA ILE A 100 -8.94 2.73 13.68
C ILE A 100 -7.95 1.60 13.97
N SER A 101 -8.21 0.43 13.40
CA SER A 101 -7.22 -0.64 13.39
C SER A 101 -6.14 -0.34 12.34
N PRO A 102 -4.86 -0.68 12.60
CA PRO A 102 -3.80 -0.52 11.61
C PRO A 102 -4.14 -1.21 10.29
N TYR A 103 -3.98 -0.48 9.19
CA TYR A 103 -4.39 -0.92 7.86
C TYR A 103 -3.48 -0.30 6.79
N PRO A 104 -3.25 -0.95 5.62
CA PRO A 104 -2.52 -0.34 4.51
C PRO A 104 -3.38 0.71 3.77
N GLY A 105 -3.73 1.82 4.44
CA GLY A 105 -4.56 2.90 3.91
C GLY A 105 -3.81 3.87 2.97
N VAL A 106 -4.52 4.82 2.38
CA VAL A 106 -3.99 5.65 1.27
C VAL A 106 -2.98 6.71 1.71
N LEU A 107 -3.20 7.34 2.87
CA LEU A 107 -2.41 8.49 3.30
C LEU A 107 -1.36 8.07 4.32
N ASP A 108 -0.14 8.56 4.16
CA ASP A 108 0.85 8.59 5.23
C ASP A 108 1.08 10.05 5.62
N ARG A 109 1.01 10.33 6.92
CA ARG A 109 1.35 11.65 7.45
C ARG A 109 2.81 11.63 7.88
N VAL A 110 3.57 12.58 7.35
CA VAL A 110 4.90 12.93 7.86
C VAL A 110 4.70 13.96 8.96
N ASN A 111 5.23 13.69 10.15
CA ASN A 111 5.25 14.62 11.28
C ASN A 111 6.50 15.49 11.24
#